data_AF-G7Y9C9-F1
#
_entry.id   AF-G7Y9C9-F1
#
_cell.length_a   1.000
_cell.length_b   1.000
_cell.length_c   1.000
_cell.angle_alpha   90.00
_cell.angle_beta   90.00
_cell.angle_gamma   90.00
#
_symmetry.space_group_name_H-M   'P 1'
#
loop_
_entity.id
_entity.type
_entity.pdbx_description
1 polymer ?
#
loop_
_entity_poly.entity_id
_entity_poly.type
_entity_poly.pdbx_seq_one_letter_code
_entity_poly.pdbx_strand_id
1 'polypeptide(L)'
;MDSTVSTGAAAIMAMRVLVEHDVPEEKIIFISLIMALQGVRNIAYTYPKAHIVTTAVDSGLNDQYHILPGVGNFGDRYFGTSDDYKKCNVSP
;
A
#
# COMPACT_ATOMS: atom_id res chain seq x y z
N MET A 1 -8.63 -0.47 1.86
CA MET A 1 -7.53 -0.18 2.80
C MET A 1 -6.34 -1.02 2.38
N ASP A 2 -5.15 -0.44 2.36
CA ASP A 2 -3.90 -1.15 2.07
C ASP A 2 -2.81 -0.71 3.05
N SER A 3 -2.12 -1.67 3.66
CA SER A 3 -1.07 -1.38 4.64
C SER A 3 0.09 -0.59 4.04
N THR A 4 0.53 -0.94 2.84
CA THR A 4 1.71 -0.33 2.20
C THR A 4 1.45 -0.08 0.74
N VAL A 5 1.57 1.17 0.30
CA VAL A 5 1.35 1.52 -1.11
C VAL A 5 2.64 1.98 -1.77
N SER A 6 3.18 1.14 -2.67
CA SER A 6 4.36 1.48 -3.47
C SER A 6 3.98 2.33 -4.69
N THR A 7 3.53 1.69 -5.77
CA THR A 7 3.20 2.37 -7.03
C THR A 7 1.76 2.91 -7.07
N GLY A 8 0.89 2.43 -6.18
CA GLY A 8 -0.54 2.77 -6.16
C GLY A 8 -1.40 1.98 -7.15
N ALA A 9 -0.81 1.10 -7.97
CA ALA A 9 -1.55 0.38 -9.01
C ALA A 9 -2.71 -0.49 -8.46
N ALA A 10 -2.46 -1.22 -7.37
CA ALA A 10 -3.48 -2.05 -6.72
C ALA A 10 -4.64 -1.20 -6.17
N ALA A 11 -4.31 -0.08 -5.52
CA ALA A 11 -5.29 0.87 -4.99
C ALA A 11 -6.14 1.49 -6.11
N ILE A 12 -5.51 1.91 -7.21
CA ILE A 12 -6.20 2.47 -8.38
C ILE A 12 -7.17 1.44 -8.97
N MET A 13 -6.74 0.18 -9.14
CA MET A 13 -7.62 -0.87 -9.66
C MET A 13 -8.81 -1.13 -8.72
N ALA A 14 -8.59 -1.15 -7.40
CA ALA A 14 -9.67 -1.31 -6.43
C ALA A 14 -10.67 -0.14 -6.48
N MET A 15 -10.17 1.11 -6.53
CA MET A 15 -11.01 2.30 -6.65
C MET A 15 -11.77 2.33 -7.97
N ARG A 16 -11.15 1.88 -9.06
CA ARG A 16 -11.79 1.75 -10.37
C ARG A 16 -13.00 0.85 -10.32
N VAL A 17 -12.89 -0.31 -9.69
CA VAL A 17 -14.02 -1.24 -9.54
C VAL A 17 -15.17 -0.57 -8.78
N LEU A 18 -14.89 0.22 -7.74
CA LEU A 18 -15.95 0.94 -7.01
C LEU A 18 -16.66 1.96 -7.90
N VAL A 19 -15.90 2.77 -8.64
CA VAL A 19 -16.47 3.77 -9.56
C VAL A 19 -17.26 3.11 -10.69
N GLU A 20 -16.81 1.97 -11.21
CA GLU A 20 -17.54 1.17 -12.20
C GLU A 20 -18.88 0.62 -11.67
N HIS A 21 -19.05 0.52 -10.35
CA HIS A 21 -20.31 0.14 -9.68
C HIS A 21 -21.09 1.36 -9.17
N ASP A 22 -20.94 2.51 -9.82
CA ASP A 22 -21.66 3.77 -9.52
C ASP A 22 -21.38 4.36 -8.13
N VAL A 23 -20.27 3.99 -7.47
CA VAL A 23 -19.85 4.65 -6.23
C VAL A 23 -19.25 6.02 -6.56
N PRO A 24 -19.79 7.12 -6.02
CA PRO A 24 -19.22 8.45 -6.23
C PRO A 24 -17.81 8.53 -5.66
N GLU A 25 -16.89 9.07 -6.45
CA GLU A 25 -15.48 9.20 -6.09
C GLU A 25 -15.24 9.95 -4.77
N GLU A 26 -16.03 11.01 -4.53
CA GLU A 26 -16.04 11.82 -3.30
C GLU A 26 -16.41 11.03 -2.02
N LYS A 27 -17.04 9.86 -2.18
CA LYS A 27 -17.36 8.96 -1.06
C LYS A 27 -16.29 7.88 -0.84
N ILE A 28 -15.24 7.86 -1.67
CA ILE A 28 -14.16 6.90 -1.54
C ILE A 28 -13.09 7.48 -0.61
N ILE A 29 -12.91 6.81 0.54
CA ILE A 29 -11.83 7.12 1.49
C ILE A 29 -10.82 5.98 1.43
N PHE A 30 -9.65 6.25 0.87
CA PHE A 30 -8.55 5.30 0.80
C PHE A 30 -7.63 5.49 2.01
N ILE A 31 -7.56 4.47 2.85
CA ILE A 31 -6.75 4.48 4.07
C ILE A 31 -5.51 3.59 3.87
N SER A 32 -4.34 4.14 4.22
CA SER A 32 -3.07 3.42 4.25
C SER A 32 -2.25 3.71 5.50
N LEU A 33 -1.32 2.81 5.84
CA LEU A 33 -0.35 3.06 6.90
C LEU A 33 0.84 3.85 6.33
N ILE A 34 1.49 3.30 5.30
CA ILE A 34 2.68 3.90 4.68
C ILE A 34 2.51 3.93 3.17
N MET A 35 2.78 5.09 2.57
CA MET A 35 2.74 5.25 1.12
C MET A 35 4.03 5.84 0.58
N ALA A 36 4.48 5.39 -0.59
CA ALA A 36 5.53 6.08 -1.32
C ALA A 36 4.96 7.32 -2.02
N LEU A 37 5.79 8.36 -2.16
CA LEU A 37 5.43 9.60 -2.84
C LEU A 37 4.89 9.38 -4.26
N GLN A 38 5.45 8.41 -4.99
CA GLN A 38 5.00 7.99 -6.31
C GLN A 38 3.55 7.45 -6.27
N GLY A 39 3.24 6.56 -5.33
CA GLY A 39 1.92 5.97 -5.17
C GLY A 39 0.85 7.00 -4.82
N VAL A 40 1.15 7.92 -3.89
CA VAL A 40 0.22 9.01 -3.52
C VAL A 40 -0.11 9.87 -4.73
N ARG A 41 0.91 10.28 -5.52
CA ARG A 41 0.71 11.10 -6.72
C ARG A 41 -0.13 10.40 -7.76
N ASN A 42 0.12 9.11 -8.00
CA ASN A 42 -0.63 8.33 -9.00
C ASN A 42 -2.12 8.20 -8.63
N ILE A 43 -2.41 7.93 -7.36
CA ILE A 43 -3.79 7.81 -6.88
C ILE A 43 -4.47 9.18 -6.93
N ALA A 44 -3.83 10.24 -6.42
CA ALA A 44 -4.38 11.59 -6.42
C ALA A 44 -4.61 12.15 -7.84
N TYR A 45 -3.77 11.76 -8.81
CA TYR A 45 -3.95 12.15 -10.21
C TYR A 45 -5.10 11.41 -10.90
N THR A 46 -5.28 10.12 -10.57
CA THR A 46 -6.33 9.29 -11.17
C THR A 46 -7.70 9.57 -10.55
N TYR A 47 -7.73 9.82 -9.24
CA TYR A 47 -8.93 10.09 -8.45
C TYR A 47 -8.76 11.35 -7.59
N PRO A 48 -8.86 12.55 -8.19
CA PRO A 48 -8.64 13.82 -7.50
C PRO A 48 -9.72 14.18 -6.46
N LYS A 49 -10.91 13.57 -6.53
CA LYS A 49 -12.00 13.80 -5.56
C LYS A 49 -12.00 12.80 -4.41
N ALA A 50 -11.25 11.71 -4.53
CA ALA A 50 -11.15 10.73 -3.46
C ALA A 50 -10.30 11.25 -2.29
N HIS A 51 -10.64 10.83 -1.08
CA HIS A 51 -9.90 11.21 0.11
C HIS A 51 -8.85 10.16 0.44
N ILE A 52 -7.57 10.56 0.48
CA ILE A 52 -6.46 9.68 0.85
C ILE A 52 -6.02 10.01 2.27
N VAL A 53 -6.02 9.01 3.14
CA VAL A 53 -5.55 9.12 4.52
C VAL A 53 -4.37 8.16 4.70
N THR A 54 -3.20 8.70 5.04
CA THR A 54 -2.00 7.90 5.33
C THR A 54 -1.28 8.42 6.56
N THR A 55 -0.63 7.54 7.32
CA THR A 55 0.12 7.94 8.53
C THR A 55 1.51 8.47 8.19
N ALA A 56 2.16 7.90 7.17
CA ALA A 56 3.47 8.33 6.71
C ALA A 56 3.55 8.31 5.18
N VAL A 57 4.37 9.21 4.64
CA VAL A 57 4.73 9.26 3.22
C VAL A 57 6.24 9.24 3.09
N ASP A 58 6.76 8.21 2.43
CA ASP A 58 8.19 8.01 2.24
C ASP A 58 8.63 8.46 0.83
N SER A 59 9.88 8.93 0.76
CA SER A 59 10.42 9.65 -0.40
C SER A 59 10.75 8.77 -1.61
N GLY A 60 11.00 7.47 -1.42
CA GLY A 60 11.56 6.63 -2.47
C GLY A 60 11.14 5.17 -2.42
N LEU A 61 11.19 4.56 -3.59
CA LEU A 61 11.13 3.12 -3.78
C LEU A 61 12.53 2.64 -4.15
N ASN A 62 12.92 1.46 -3.70
CA ASN A 62 14.09 0.76 -4.24
C ASN A 62 13.73 0.00 -5.54
N ASP A 63 14.72 -0.60 -6.20
CA ASP A 63 14.53 -1.38 -7.44
C ASP A 63 13.64 -2.62 -7.28
N GLN A 64 13.39 -3.04 -6.03
CA GLN A 64 12.48 -4.14 -5.67
C GLN A 64 11.08 -3.65 -5.29
N TYR A 65 10.75 -2.37 -5.55
CA TYR A 65 9.48 -1.72 -5.18
C TYR A 65 9.19 -1.69 -3.67
N HIS A 66 10.21 -1.81 -2.83
CA HIS A 66 10.10 -1.57 -1.40
C HIS A 66 10.24 -0.08 -1.10
N ILE A 67 9.37 0.40 -0.21
CA ILE A 67 9.41 1.76 0.31
C ILE A 67 10.66 1.92 1.18
N LEU A 68 11.43 2.99 0.97
CA LEU A 68 12.63 3.32 1.75
C LEU A 68 12.44 4.65 2.50
N PRO A 69 12.73 4.71 3.83
CA PRO A 69 13.24 3.64 4.69
C PRO A 69 12.21 2.53 4.99
N GLY A 70 10.91 2.83 4.90
CA GLY A 70 9.80 1.86 4.93
C GLY A 70 9.79 0.89 6.11
N VAL A 71 9.07 -0.23 5.91
CA VAL A 71 8.86 -1.27 6.94
C VAL A 71 9.23 -2.68 6.48
N GLY A 72 9.78 -2.83 5.26
CA GLY A 72 9.92 -4.12 4.61
C GLY A 72 8.55 -4.72 4.23
N ASN A 73 8.46 -6.03 4.10
CA ASN A 73 7.17 -6.69 3.84
C ASN A 73 6.29 -6.64 5.10
N PHE A 74 5.30 -5.75 5.09
CA PHE A 74 4.36 -5.59 6.20
C PHE A 74 3.58 -6.89 6.48
N GLY A 75 3.17 -7.62 5.43
CA GLY A 75 2.43 -8.87 5.57
C GLY A 75 3.22 -9.92 6.36
N ASP A 76 4.49 -10.12 6.00
CA ASP A 76 5.33 -11.11 6.68
C ASP A 76 5.58 -10.76 8.15
N ARG A 77 5.75 -9.48 8.46
CA ARG A 77 5.96 -9.00 9.83
C ARG A 77 4.68 -9.07 10.67
N TYR A 78 3.53 -8.80 10.06
CA TYR A 78 2.24 -8.80 10.74
C TYR A 78 1.72 -10.23 10.99
N PHE A 79 1.83 -11.10 9.99
CA PHE A 79 1.36 -12.49 10.07
C PHE A 79 2.42 -13.47 10.58
N GLY A 80 3.68 -13.04 10.72
CA GLY A 80 4.78 -13.89 11.18
C GLY A 80 5.22 -14.94 10.15
N THR A 81 5.01 -14.67 8.86
CA THR A 81 5.34 -15.60 7.76
C THR A 81 6.76 -15.43 7.22
N SER A 82 7.58 -14.58 7.85
CA SER A 82 8.99 -14.41 7.50
C SER A 82 9.73 -15.75 7.55
N ASP A 83 10.54 -16.05 6.52
CA ASP A 83 11.30 -17.31 6.43
C ASP A 83 12.28 -17.53 7.62
N ASP A 84 12.61 -16.49 8.37
CA ASP A 84 13.39 -16.58 9.60
C ASP A 84 12.68 -17.41 10.69
N TYR A 85 11.34 -17.46 10.70
CA TYR A 85 10.58 -18.28 11.66
C TYR A 85 10.68 -19.79 11.36
N LYS A 86 10.94 -20.17 10.10
CA LYS A 86 11.15 -21.57 9.74
C LYS A 86 12.52 -22.07 10.18
N LYS A 87 13.57 -21.23 10.20
CA LYS A 87 14.91 -21.71 10.64
C LYS A 87 15.02 -22.00 12.13
N CYS A 88 14.24 -21.33 13.00
CA CYS A 88 14.28 -21.60 14.44
C CYS A 88 13.51 -22.86 14.86
N ASN A 89 12.60 -23.39 14.03
CA ASN A 89 11.77 -24.56 14.37
C ASN A 89 12.09 -25.83 13.55
N VAL A 90 13.19 -25.83 12.80
CA VAL A 90 13.75 -27.07 12.22
C VAL A 90 15.24 -27.13 12.52
N SER A 91 15.58 -27.38 13.78
CA SER A 91 16.85 -28.04 14.13
C SER A 91 16.49 -29.44 14.63
N PRO A 92 17.08 -30.53 14.08
CA PRO A 92 17.02 -31.86 14.71
C PRO A 92 17.72 -31.89 16.06
#